data_AF-A0A9E4CDA8-F1
#
_entry.id   AF-A0A9E4CDA8-F1
#
_cell.length_a   1.000
_cell.length_b   1.000
_cell.length_c   1.000
_cell.angle_alpha   90.00
_cell.angle_beta   90.00
_cell.angle_gamma   90.00
#
_symmetry.space_group_name_H-M   'P 1'
#
loop_
_entity.id
_entity.type
_entity.pdbx_description
1 polymer ?
#
loop_
_entity_poly.entity_id
_entity_poly.type
_entity_poly.pdbx_seq_one_letter_code
_entity_poly.pdbx_strand_id
1 'polypeptide(L)'
;MTGVPLESLASAFFTAAAKVVDTPWQLAVGEDFRYPQTTAPKPTGVDLLNRYVARVHRATLHDEVVCCAFLKVMNLMAPPTSLFQLQIVWRVMRYGKIQPSTIVVGQSDAVYQ
;
A
#
# COMPACT_ATOMS: atom_id res chain seq x y z
N MET A 1 30.87 28.27 -21.29
CA MET A 1 30.20 27.42 -20.29
C MET A 1 28.72 27.77 -20.30
N THR A 2 27.94 27.12 -21.17
CA THR A 2 26.49 27.34 -21.23
C THR A 2 25.84 26.55 -20.11
N GLY A 3 25.35 27.24 -19.07
CA GLY A 3 24.55 26.62 -18.02
C GLY A 3 23.30 25.99 -18.63
N VAL A 4 22.99 24.76 -18.23
CA VAL A 4 21.76 24.09 -18.64
C VAL A 4 20.58 24.94 -18.16
N PRO A 5 19.59 25.28 -19.02
CA PRO A 5 18.40 26.02 -18.60
C PRO A 5 17.71 25.29 -17.45
N LEU A 6 17.28 26.04 -16.42
CA LEU A 6 16.69 25.47 -15.21
C LEU A 6 15.45 24.63 -15.53
N GLU A 7 14.70 24.97 -16.59
CA GLU A 7 13.53 24.21 -17.04
C GLU A 7 13.93 22.82 -17.56
N SER A 8 15.05 22.74 -18.30
CA SER A 8 15.56 21.46 -18.82
C SER A 8 16.08 20.58 -17.68
N LEU A 9 16.76 21.18 -16.70
CA LEU A 9 17.21 20.47 -15.50
C LEU A 9 16.02 19.98 -14.66
N ALA A 10 15.02 20.84 -14.43
CA ALA A 10 13.82 20.50 -13.68
C ALA A 10 13.05 19.36 -14.35
N SER A 11 12.84 19.44 -15.67
CA SER A 11 12.15 18.38 -16.42
C SER A 11 12.87 17.04 -16.32
N ALA A 12 14.20 17.02 -16.50
CA ALA A 12 15.00 15.79 -16.37
C ALA A 12 14.97 15.24 -14.93
N PHE A 13 15.08 16.11 -13.92
CA PHE A 13 15.02 15.75 -12.51
C PHE A 13 13.66 15.15 -12.14
N PHE A 14 12.56 15.84 -12.43
CA PHE A 14 11.22 15.36 -12.10
C PHE A 14 10.85 14.08 -12.86
N THR A 15 11.32 13.92 -14.10
CA THR A 15 11.15 12.67 -14.86
C THR A 15 11.91 11.51 -14.20
N ALA A 16 13.11 11.76 -13.68
CA ALA A 16 13.88 10.75 -12.95
C ALA A 16 13.27 10.44 -11.57
N ALA A 17 12.82 11.46 -10.85
CA ALA A 17 12.18 11.32 -9.54
C ALA A 17 10.84 10.59 -9.62
N ALA A 18 10.02 10.89 -10.64
CA ALA A 18 8.75 10.21 -10.88
C ALA A 18 8.92 8.68 -10.98
N LYS A 19 9.95 8.21 -11.70
CA LYS A 19 10.26 6.76 -11.79
C LYS A 19 10.47 6.08 -10.44
N VAL A 20 10.95 6.82 -9.43
CA VAL A 20 11.19 6.32 -8.07
C VAL A 20 9.97 6.51 -7.17
N VAL A 21 9.29 7.65 -7.28
CA VAL A 21 8.24 8.10 -6.35
C VAL A 21 6.84 7.66 -6.79
N ASP A 22 6.59 7.45 -8.08
CA ASP A 22 5.25 7.11 -8.60
C ASP A 22 4.71 5.82 -7.97
N THR A 23 5.57 4.82 -7.80
CA THR A 23 5.18 3.52 -7.25
C THR A 23 4.75 3.61 -5.77
N PRO A 24 5.55 4.17 -4.84
CA PRO A 24 5.09 4.37 -3.47
C PRO A 24 3.96 5.40 -3.36
N TRP A 25 3.90 6.40 -4.25
CA TRP A 25 2.80 7.37 -4.31
C TRP A 25 1.47 6.69 -4.66
N GLN A 26 1.45 5.82 -5.67
CA GLN A 26 0.25 5.04 -6.03
C GLN A 26 -0.15 4.05 -4.93
N LEU A 27 0.80 3.49 -4.20
CA LEU A 27 0.51 2.63 -3.06
C LEU A 27 -0.17 3.41 -1.92
N ALA A 28 0.33 4.62 -1.61
CA ALA A 28 -0.26 5.50 -0.59
C ALA A 28 -1.67 5.94 -0.96
N VAL A 29 -1.86 6.48 -2.18
CA VAL A 29 -3.18 6.95 -2.65
C VAL A 29 -4.18 5.80 -2.85
N GLY A 30 -3.70 4.59 -3.16
CA GLY A 30 -4.53 3.39 -3.18
C GLY A 30 -5.14 3.04 -1.83
N GLU A 31 -4.43 3.32 -0.74
CA GLU A 31 -4.89 3.12 0.64
C GLU A 31 -5.99 4.11 1.03
N ASP A 32 -5.92 5.35 0.54
CA ASP A 32 -6.94 6.38 0.79
C ASP A 32 -8.34 5.95 0.32
N PHE A 33 -8.46 5.05 -0.67
CA PHE A 33 -9.74 4.47 -1.09
C PHE A 33 -10.35 3.46 -0.10
N ARG A 34 -9.64 3.13 0.99
CA ARG A 34 -10.22 2.42 2.14
C ARG A 34 -11.24 3.28 2.87
N TYR A 35 -11.14 4.61 2.76
CA TYR A 35 -12.09 5.55 3.34
C TYR A 35 -13.22 5.86 2.35
N PRO A 36 -14.50 5.73 2.77
CA PRO A 36 -15.65 5.98 1.91
C PRO A 36 -15.80 7.45 1.46
N GLN A 37 -15.07 8.38 2.09
CA GLN A 37 -15.06 9.81 1.76
C GLN A 37 -14.23 10.16 0.52
N THR A 38 -13.47 9.22 -0.05
CA THR A 38 -12.61 9.47 -1.21
C THR A 38 -13.42 9.42 -2.51
N THR A 39 -13.80 10.60 -3.02
CA THR A 39 -14.76 10.79 -4.13
C THR A 39 -14.17 10.70 -5.54
N ALA A 40 -12.87 10.42 -5.67
CA ALA A 40 -12.23 10.27 -6.98
C ALA A 40 -12.73 9.00 -7.71
N PRO A 41 -12.76 8.98 -9.06
CA PRO A 41 -13.16 7.79 -9.80
C PRO A 41 -12.23 6.63 -9.43
N LYS A 42 -12.76 5.66 -8.69
CA LYS A 42 -12.02 4.47 -8.24
C LYS A 42 -11.42 3.76 -9.46
N PRO A 43 -10.08 3.63 -9.55
CA PRO A 43 -9.47 2.79 -10.56
C PRO A 43 -9.98 1.35 -10.42
N THR A 44 -10.28 0.70 -11.55
CA THR A 44 -10.73 -0.70 -11.55
C THR A 44 -9.68 -1.59 -10.89
N GLY A 45 -10.09 -2.38 -9.88
CA GLY A 45 -9.21 -3.33 -9.18
C GLY A 45 -8.64 -2.86 -7.84
N VAL A 46 -8.87 -1.61 -7.42
CA VAL A 46 -8.41 -1.11 -6.09
C VAL A 46 -9.01 -1.91 -4.93
N ASP A 47 -10.29 -2.28 -5.00
CA ASP A 47 -10.91 -3.09 -3.94
C ASP A 47 -10.28 -4.49 -3.84
N LEU A 48 -9.83 -5.07 -4.96
CA LEU A 48 -9.12 -6.36 -4.99
C LEU A 48 -7.72 -6.21 -4.38
N LEU A 49 -7.01 -5.14 -4.75
CA LEU A 49 -5.69 -4.80 -4.21
C LEU A 49 -5.76 -4.61 -2.69
N ASN A 50 -6.70 -3.80 -2.20
CA ASN A 50 -6.89 -3.54 -0.77
C ASN A 50 -7.21 -4.83 -0.01
N ARG A 51 -8.02 -5.71 -0.62
CA ARG A 51 -8.33 -7.03 -0.04
C ARG A 51 -7.11 -7.96 0.00
N TYR A 52 -6.19 -7.84 -0.96
CA TYR A 52 -4.92 -8.57 -0.97
C TYR A 52 -3.98 -8.04 0.11
N VAL A 53 -3.79 -6.72 0.19
CA VAL A 53 -2.94 -6.07 1.20
C VAL A 53 -3.42 -6.41 2.63
N ALA A 54 -4.73 -6.41 2.87
CA ALA A 54 -5.29 -6.85 4.15
C ALA A 54 -4.95 -8.32 4.48
N ARG A 55 -4.83 -9.20 3.48
CA ARG A 55 -4.35 -10.58 3.69
C ARG A 55 -2.84 -10.63 3.94
N VAL A 56 -2.05 -9.81 3.23
CA VAL A 56 -0.60 -9.68 3.46
C VAL A 56 -0.33 -9.30 4.91
N HIS A 57 -0.99 -8.26 5.42
CA HIS A 57 -0.85 -7.82 6.82
C HIS A 57 -1.18 -8.90 7.86
N ARG A 58 -2.11 -9.82 7.56
CA ARG A 58 -2.39 -10.95 8.46
C ARG A 58 -1.32 -12.02 8.35
N ALA A 59 -0.85 -12.30 7.14
CA ALA A 59 0.19 -13.28 6.90
C ALA A 59 1.54 -12.89 7.51
N THR A 60 1.86 -11.59 7.64
CA THR A 60 3.08 -11.14 8.33
C THR A 60 3.14 -11.57 9.80
N LEU A 61 1.99 -11.80 10.45
CA LEU A 61 1.92 -12.26 11.84
C LEU A 61 2.26 -13.75 12.01
N HIS A 62 2.26 -14.51 10.92
CA HIS A 62 2.38 -15.98 10.95
C HIS A 62 3.46 -16.55 10.04
N ASP A 63 4.03 -15.75 9.12
CA ASP A 63 5.06 -16.16 8.17
C ASP A 63 6.17 -15.10 8.10
N GLU A 64 7.36 -15.48 8.56
CA GLU A 64 8.56 -14.62 8.58
C GLU A 64 9.01 -14.18 7.17
N VAL A 65 8.77 -15.01 6.14
CA VAL A 65 9.15 -14.71 4.76
C VAL A 65 8.24 -13.60 4.22
N VAL A 66 6.94 -13.69 4.50
CA VAL A 66 5.98 -12.64 4.14
C VAL A 66 6.27 -11.36 4.93
N CYS A 67 6.58 -11.46 6.22
CA CYS A 67 6.99 -10.31 7.05
C CYS A 67 8.24 -9.63 6.50
N CYS A 68 9.30 -10.39 6.17
CA CYS A 68 10.53 -9.86 5.60
C CYS A 68 10.30 -9.19 4.24
N ALA A 69 9.51 -9.82 3.35
CA ALA A 69 9.16 -9.25 2.06
C ALA A 69 8.38 -7.94 2.21
N PHE A 70 7.40 -7.92 3.13
CA PHE A 70 6.62 -6.73 3.44
C PHE A 70 7.49 -5.59 3.98
N LEU A 71 8.39 -5.88 4.93
CA LEU A 71 9.31 -4.90 5.48
C LEU A 71 10.28 -4.36 4.42
N LYS A 72 10.78 -5.20 3.51
CA LYS A 72 11.62 -4.75 2.40
C LYS A 72 10.88 -3.79 1.48
N VAL A 73 9.59 -4.02 1.22
CA VAL A 73 8.76 -3.11 0.43
C VAL A 73 8.47 -1.81 1.19
N MET A 74 8.11 -1.89 2.48
CA MET A 74 7.88 -0.70 3.30
C MET A 74 9.12 0.19 3.42
N ASN A 75 10.31 -0.41 3.48
CA ASN A 75 11.58 0.32 3.51
C ASN A 75 12.13 0.62 2.10
N LEU A 76 11.34 0.45 1.05
CA LEU A 76 11.71 0.72 -0.36
C LEU A 76 12.94 -0.06 -0.85
N MET A 77 13.34 -1.11 -0.15
CA MET A 77 14.44 -1.99 -0.53
C MET A 77 14.04 -2.97 -1.64
N ALA A 78 12.74 -3.16 -1.85
CA ALA A 78 12.17 -3.99 -2.90
C ALA A 78 10.93 -3.32 -3.49
N PRO A 79 10.62 -3.55 -4.78
CA PRO A 79 9.40 -3.00 -5.39
C PRO A 79 8.15 -3.68 -4.80
N PRO A 80 6.99 -3.00 -4.74
CA PRO A 80 5.73 -3.59 -4.27
C PRO A 80 5.28 -4.80 -5.07
N THR A 81 5.69 -4.90 -6.34
CA THR A 81 5.44 -6.07 -7.21
C THR A 81 6.05 -7.36 -6.66
N SER A 82 7.07 -7.27 -5.80
CA SER A 82 7.66 -8.43 -5.12
C SER A 82 6.66 -9.17 -4.22
N LEU A 83 5.66 -8.46 -3.67
CA LEU A 83 4.58 -9.07 -2.90
C LEU A 83 3.62 -9.89 -3.78
N PHE A 84 3.64 -9.72 -5.10
CA PHE A 84 2.82 -10.48 -6.05
C PHE A 84 3.54 -11.67 -6.67
N GLN A 85 4.78 -11.96 -6.25
CA GLN A 85 5.46 -13.19 -6.65
C GLN A 85 4.65 -14.40 -6.17
N LEU A 86 4.53 -15.43 -7.02
CA LEU A 86 3.71 -16.61 -6.73
C LEU A 86 4.02 -17.23 -5.36
N GLN A 87 5.29 -17.26 -4.96
CA GLN A 87 5.72 -17.75 -3.65
C GLN A 87 5.13 -16.97 -2.46
N ILE A 88 5.01 -15.64 -2.57
CA ILE A 88 4.45 -14.78 -1.52
C ILE A 88 2.93 -14.90 -1.54
N VAL A 89 2.32 -14.86 -2.73
CA VAL A 89 0.87 -15.02 -2.90
C VAL A 89 0.39 -16.34 -2.29
N TRP A 90 1.08 -17.45 -2.57
CA TRP A 90 0.76 -18.76 -1.99
C TRP A 90 0.81 -18.76 -0.45
N ARG A 91 1.84 -18.15 0.13
CA ARG A 91 1.96 -18.03 1.59
C ARG A 91 0.85 -17.16 2.17
N VAL A 92 0.56 -16.01 1.57
CA VAL A 92 -0.51 -15.10 2.00
C VAL A 92 -1.88 -15.78 1.95
N MET A 93 -2.16 -16.56 0.90
CA MET A 93 -3.42 -17.28 0.76
C MET A 93 -3.61 -18.37 1.83
N ARG A 94 -2.51 -18.99 2.30
CA ARG A 94 -2.54 -20.01 3.37
C ARG A 94 -3.07 -19.46 4.71
N TYR A 95 -2.89 -18.17 4.98
CA TYR A 95 -3.36 -17.50 6.21
C TYR A 95 -4.68 -16.73 5.98
N GLY A 96 -5.38 -16.98 4.87
CA GLY A 96 -6.51 -16.20 4.36
C GLY A 96 -7.89 -16.48 4.98
N LYS A 97 -7.99 -16.81 6.28
CA LYS A 97 -9.31 -16.82 6.96
C LYS A 97 -9.67 -15.40 7.40
N ILE A 98 -10.78 -14.87 6.89
CA ILE A 98 -11.36 -13.62 7.37
C ILE A 98 -12.02 -13.94 8.73
N GLN A 99 -11.43 -13.52 9.84
CA GLN A 99 -12.23 -13.34 11.05
C GLN A 99 -13.05 -12.06 10.85
N PRO A 100 -14.39 -12.09 11.01
CA PRO A 100 -15.15 -10.86 11.12
C PRO A 100 -14.59 -10.09 12.33
N SER A 101 -14.16 -8.85 12.12
CA SER A 101 -13.91 -7.95 13.24
C SER A 101 -15.27 -7.71 13.88
N THR A 102 -15.54 -8.40 14.99
CA THR A 102 -16.57 -7.98 15.93
C THR A 102 -16.14 -6.59 16.39
N ILE A 103 -16.68 -5.57 15.74
CA ILE A 103 -16.64 -4.21 16.27
C ILE A 103 -17.46 -4.30 17.55
N VAL A 104 -16.78 -4.46 18.69
CA VAL A 104 -17.39 -4.10 19.96
C VAL A 104 -17.49 -2.59 19.89
N VAL A 105 -18.64 -2.09 19.43
CA VAL A 105 -19.01 -0.69 19.56
C VAL A 105 -19.08 -0.45 21.05
N GLY A 106 -17.96 0.03 21.62
CA GLY A 106 -17.90 0.50 22.99
C GLY A 106 -18.86 1.66 23.10
N GLN A 107 -19.96 1.39 23.81
CA GLN A 107 -20.93 2.35 24.31
C GLN A 107 -20.19 3.54 24.93
N SER A 108 -20.19 4.69 24.25
CA SER A 108 -19.64 5.95 24.75
C SER A 108 -20.77 6.97 24.89
N ASP A 109 -21.78 6.59 25.69
CA ASP A 109 -22.77 7.53 26.22
C ASP A 109 -22.38 7.91 27.65
N ALA A 110 -21.43 8.83 27.78
CA ALA A 110 -21.26 9.67 28.96
C ALA A 110 -20.17 10.70 28.67
N VAL A 111 -20.33 11.91 29.22
CA VAL A 111 -19.39 13.04 29.17
C VAL A 111 -19.70 14.05 28.05
N TYR A 112 -20.95 14.55 28.05
CA TYR A 112 -21.27 15.98 27.80
C TYR A 112 -22.59 16.30 28.52
N GLN A 113 -22.56 16.22 29.85
CA GLN A 113 -23.48 16.99 30.71
C GLN A 113 -22.64 17.84 31.66
#